data_AF-E6QRQ0-F1
#
_entry.id   AF-E6QRQ0-F1
#
_cell.length_a   1.000
_cell.length_b   1.000
_cell.length_c   1.000
_cell.angle_alpha   90.00
_cell.angle_beta   90.00
_cell.angle_gamma   90.00
#
_symmetry.space_group_name_H-M   'P 1'
#
loop_
_entity.id
_entity.type
_entity.pdbx_description
1 polymer ?
#
loop_
_entity_poly.entity_id
_entity_poly.type
_entity_poly.pdbx_seq_one_letter_code
_entity_poly.pdbx_strand_id
1 'polypeptide(L)'
;MIYIVEFPEKSKAHAWFAFDRQDLLRKIYISDVRKEWEIFDVVTARELLELLGKTADTAEAREEFPAICSLGEQHGWDTPLYRADYLLGEGLFDVKPISEVDACVAALAQRSLAYKIFWSDTQATAALEHDPVFDNEVGSWGREALNAQLVALEILEGDQ
;
A
#
# COMPACT_ATOMS: atom_id res chain seq x y z
N MET A 1 -3.03 12.23 13.94
CA MET A 1 -3.34 10.92 13.31
C MET A 1 -3.34 11.07 11.79
N ILE A 2 -3.43 9.97 11.04
CA ILE A 2 -3.53 9.97 9.58
C ILE A 2 -4.96 9.58 9.20
N TYR A 3 -5.56 10.26 8.23
CA TYR A 3 -6.93 10.02 7.75
C TYR A 3 -6.92 9.62 6.30
N ILE A 4 -7.77 8.69 5.95
CA ILE A 4 -7.90 8.16 4.61
C ILE A 4 -9.37 8.25 4.25
N VAL A 5 -9.66 8.90 3.13
CA VAL A 5 -10.98 8.92 2.51
C VAL A 5 -10.89 8.13 1.23
N GLU A 6 -11.78 7.16 1.08
CA GLU A 6 -11.86 6.30 -0.09
C GLU A 6 -13.17 6.52 -0.82
N PHE A 7 -13.08 6.55 -2.14
CA PHE A 7 -14.19 6.75 -3.06
C PHE A 7 -14.33 5.48 -3.91
N PRO A 8 -15.05 4.45 -3.41
CA PRO A 8 -15.29 3.23 -4.16
C PRO A 8 -16.26 3.46 -5.32
N GLU A 9 -16.15 2.66 -6.39
CA GLU A 9 -16.98 2.82 -7.60
C GLU A 9 -18.47 2.51 -7.36
N LYS A 10 -18.78 1.57 -6.45
CA LYS A 10 -20.14 1.00 -6.27
C LYS A 10 -20.76 1.22 -4.89
N SER A 11 -20.16 2.06 -4.05
CA SER A 11 -20.71 2.38 -2.71
C SER A 11 -20.42 3.82 -2.31
N LYS A 12 -20.98 4.25 -1.17
CA LYS A 12 -20.65 5.57 -0.60
C LYS A 12 -19.18 5.61 -0.23
N ALA A 13 -18.62 6.82 -0.24
CA ALA A 13 -17.30 7.07 0.30
C ALA A 13 -17.25 6.69 1.79
N HIS A 14 -16.11 6.19 2.24
CA HIS A 14 -15.86 5.90 3.64
C HIS A 14 -14.53 6.50 4.08
N ALA A 15 -14.46 6.89 5.34
CA ALA A 15 -13.25 7.40 5.96
C ALA A 15 -12.83 6.49 7.10
N TRP A 16 -11.53 6.37 7.28
CA TRP A 16 -10.91 5.67 8.39
C TRP A 16 -9.59 6.34 8.74
N PHE A 17 -9.00 5.95 9.86
CA PHE A 17 -7.80 6.57 10.37
C PHE A 17 -6.71 5.55 10.69
N ALA A 18 -5.48 6.01 10.75
CA ALA A 18 -4.34 5.31 11.30
C ALA A 18 -3.64 6.20 12.33
N PHE A 19 -3.13 5.62 13.41
CA PHE A 19 -2.46 6.40 14.46
C PHE A 19 -1.15 7.03 13.95
N ASP A 20 -0.41 6.24 13.20
CA ASP A 20 0.88 6.60 12.60
C ASP A 20 1.08 5.86 11.28
N ARG A 21 2.26 6.05 10.68
CA ARG A 21 2.62 5.41 9.41
C ARG A 21 2.61 3.88 9.51
N GLN A 22 3.06 3.29 10.62
CA GLN A 22 3.13 1.84 10.75
C GLN A 22 1.73 1.22 10.88
N ASP A 23 0.83 1.89 11.59
CA ASP A 23 -0.58 1.51 11.67
C ASP A 23 -1.27 1.61 10.31
N LEU A 24 -0.94 2.63 9.51
CA LEU A 24 -1.42 2.77 8.14
C LEU A 24 -1.03 1.56 7.28
N LEU A 25 0.26 1.24 7.23
CA LEU A 25 0.76 0.11 6.44
C LEU A 25 0.12 -1.21 6.89
N ARG A 26 0.09 -1.47 8.19
CA ARG A 26 -0.54 -2.66 8.77
C ARG A 26 -2.01 -2.82 8.35
N LYS A 27 -2.79 -1.73 8.39
CA LYS A 27 -4.20 -1.77 7.98
C LYS A 27 -4.35 -2.06 6.49
N ILE A 28 -3.49 -1.48 5.66
CA ILE A 28 -3.48 -1.76 4.21
C ILE A 28 -3.21 -3.25 3.97
N TYR A 29 -2.13 -3.79 4.54
CA TYR A 29 -1.79 -5.22 4.44
C TYR A 29 -2.94 -6.15 4.85
N ILE A 30 -3.58 -5.91 5.99
CA ILE A 30 -4.68 -6.76 6.50
C ILE A 30 -5.90 -6.71 5.59
N SER A 31 -6.17 -5.55 4.98
CA SER A 31 -7.37 -5.32 4.18
C SER A 31 -7.23 -5.69 2.70
N ASP A 32 -6.02 -5.95 2.22
CA ASP A 32 -5.77 -6.21 0.80
C ASP A 32 -6.15 -7.65 0.41
N VAL A 33 -6.41 -7.83 -0.88
CA VAL A 33 -6.68 -9.16 -1.46
C VAL A 33 -5.39 -9.95 -1.69
N ARG A 34 -4.27 -9.25 -1.90
CA ARG A 34 -2.94 -9.81 -2.06
C ARG A 34 -2.31 -10.12 -0.70
N LYS A 35 -1.33 -11.02 -0.71
CA LYS A 35 -0.50 -11.32 0.45
C LYS A 35 0.48 -10.19 0.72
N GLU A 36 0.96 -10.10 1.96
CA GLU A 36 1.84 -9.00 2.38
C GLU A 36 3.08 -8.88 1.49
N TRP A 37 3.74 -9.99 1.19
CA TRP A 37 4.91 -10.06 0.31
C TRP A 37 4.63 -9.74 -1.17
N GLU A 38 3.36 -9.70 -1.58
CA GLU A 38 2.98 -9.30 -2.94
C GLU A 38 2.76 -7.79 -3.03
N ILE A 39 2.34 -7.16 -1.92
CA ILE A 39 2.23 -5.70 -1.82
C ILE A 39 3.64 -5.10 -1.76
N PHE A 40 4.48 -5.61 -0.85
CA PHE A 40 5.86 -5.19 -0.72
C PHE A 40 6.71 -6.29 -0.10
N ASP A 41 7.88 -6.54 -0.67
CA ASP A 41 8.88 -7.43 -0.09
C ASP A 41 10.29 -7.00 -0.50
N VAL A 42 11.27 -7.36 0.32
CA VAL A 42 12.70 -7.17 0.03
C VAL A 42 13.43 -8.46 0.34
N VAL A 43 13.94 -9.10 -0.72
CA VAL A 43 14.57 -10.42 -0.63
C VAL A 43 15.83 -10.43 -1.48
N THR A 44 16.67 -11.44 -1.32
CA THR A 44 17.74 -11.76 -2.27
C THR A 44 17.38 -12.95 -3.14
N ALA A 45 18.02 -13.10 -4.30
CA ALA A 45 17.84 -14.29 -5.14
C ALA A 45 18.24 -15.58 -4.40
N ARG A 46 19.23 -15.50 -3.50
CA ARG A 46 19.60 -16.61 -2.61
C ARG A 46 18.46 -16.98 -1.68
N GLU A 47 17.92 -16.01 -0.93
CA GLU A 47 16.83 -16.27 0.02
C GLU A 47 15.59 -16.84 -0.66
N LEU A 48 15.26 -16.37 -1.87
CA LEU A 48 14.15 -16.95 -2.66
C LEU A 48 14.36 -18.44 -2.96
N LEU A 49 15.57 -18.86 -3.33
CA LEU A 49 15.88 -20.28 -3.54
C LEU A 49 15.88 -21.06 -2.22
N GLU A 50 16.37 -20.48 -1.13
CA GLU A 50 16.37 -21.11 0.19
C GLU A 50 14.94 -21.35 0.70
N LEU A 51 14.02 -20.40 0.49
CA LEU A 51 12.59 -20.56 0.78
C LEU A 51 11.95 -21.72 0.01
N LEU A 52 12.48 -22.04 -1.17
CA LEU A 52 12.07 -23.15 -2.03
C LEU A 52 12.86 -24.44 -1.75
N GLY A 53 13.72 -24.45 -0.73
CA GLY A 53 14.54 -25.60 -0.36
C GLY A 53 15.70 -25.89 -1.31
N LYS A 54 16.13 -24.90 -2.10
CA LYS A 54 17.24 -25.01 -3.06
C LYS A 54 18.46 -24.24 -2.59
N THR A 55 19.63 -24.67 -3.07
CA THR A 55 20.89 -23.95 -2.86
C THR A 55 21.20 -23.10 -4.11
N ALA A 56 21.54 -21.83 -3.90
CA ALA A 56 21.94 -20.92 -4.97
C ALA A 56 23.14 -21.43 -5.77
N ASP A 57 23.21 -21.03 -7.05
CA ASP A 57 24.31 -21.36 -7.97
C ASP A 57 24.50 -22.88 -8.21
N THR A 58 23.44 -23.67 -8.08
CA THR A 58 23.46 -25.11 -8.40
C THR A 58 22.79 -25.40 -9.76
N ALA A 59 23.15 -26.52 -10.38
CA ALA A 59 22.51 -26.95 -11.63
C ALA A 59 21.02 -27.27 -11.44
N GLU A 60 20.67 -27.89 -10.30
CA GLU A 60 19.29 -28.22 -9.93
C GLU A 60 18.42 -26.96 -9.78
N ALA A 61 18.91 -25.94 -9.08
CA ALA A 61 18.18 -24.67 -8.95
C ALA A 61 17.97 -23.97 -10.31
N ARG A 62 18.94 -24.06 -11.23
CA ARG A 62 18.83 -23.50 -12.59
C ARG A 62 17.81 -24.22 -13.45
N GLU A 63 17.68 -25.53 -13.28
CA GLU A 63 16.71 -26.34 -14.02
C GLU A 63 15.28 -26.07 -13.53
N GLU A 64 15.06 -26.02 -12.21
CA GLU A 64 13.72 -25.86 -11.63
C GLU A 64 13.27 -24.39 -11.53
N PHE A 65 14.18 -23.47 -11.26
CA PHE A 65 13.89 -22.04 -11.04
C PHE A 65 14.80 -21.13 -11.89
N PRO A 66 14.76 -21.25 -13.23
CA PRO A 66 15.64 -20.48 -14.12
C PRO A 66 15.46 -18.97 -13.97
N ALA A 67 14.25 -18.50 -13.66
CA ALA A 67 13.98 -17.07 -13.48
C ALA A 67 14.69 -16.50 -12.24
N ILE A 68 14.64 -17.19 -11.10
CA ILE A 68 15.31 -16.75 -9.85
C ILE A 68 16.83 -16.82 -10.02
N CYS A 69 17.33 -17.86 -10.68
CA CYS A 69 18.76 -17.96 -10.99
C CYS A 69 19.24 -16.83 -11.91
N SER A 70 18.43 -16.44 -12.90
CA SER A 70 18.75 -15.32 -13.79
C SER A 70 18.87 -14.00 -13.02
N LEU A 71 18.02 -13.76 -12.02
CA LEU A 71 18.13 -12.58 -11.14
C LEU A 71 19.45 -12.57 -10.36
N GLY A 72 19.82 -13.72 -9.76
CA GLY A 72 21.09 -13.86 -9.03
C GLY A 72 22.33 -13.70 -9.92
N GLU A 73 22.29 -14.24 -11.15
CA GLU A 73 23.37 -14.11 -12.12
C GLU A 73 23.51 -12.68 -12.66
N GLN A 74 22.39 -11.98 -12.89
CA GLN A 74 22.38 -10.63 -13.45
C GLN A 74 22.75 -9.56 -12.42
N HIS A 75 22.26 -9.71 -11.19
CA HIS A 75 22.33 -8.65 -10.19
C HIS A 75 23.21 -8.99 -8.98
N GLY A 76 23.62 -10.25 -8.84
CA GLY A 76 24.32 -10.78 -7.67
C GLY A 76 23.36 -11.50 -6.71
N TRP A 77 23.79 -12.65 -6.18
CA TRP A 77 22.98 -13.54 -5.34
C TRP A 77 22.49 -12.91 -4.03
N ASP A 78 23.25 -11.95 -3.51
CA ASP A 78 23.02 -11.30 -2.21
C ASP A 78 22.58 -9.82 -2.37
N THR A 79 22.24 -9.42 -3.60
CA THR A 79 21.73 -8.07 -3.90
C THR A 79 20.25 -7.99 -3.51
N PRO A 80 19.82 -6.96 -2.77
CA PRO A 80 18.41 -6.73 -2.46
C PRO A 80 17.57 -6.55 -3.72
N LEU A 81 16.49 -7.33 -3.80
CA LEU A 81 15.48 -7.31 -4.83
C LEU A 81 14.16 -6.88 -4.19
N TYR A 82 13.60 -5.80 -4.71
CA TYR A 82 12.36 -5.21 -4.25
C TYR A 82 11.21 -5.76 -5.08
N ARG A 83 10.18 -6.28 -4.41
CA ARG A 83 8.90 -6.65 -5.02
C ARG A 83 7.85 -5.64 -4.58
N ALA A 84 7.04 -5.18 -5.52
CA ALA A 84 5.86 -4.37 -5.25
C ALA A 84 4.88 -4.53 -6.41
N ASP A 85 4.00 -5.53 -6.34
CA ASP A 85 3.24 -5.97 -7.52
C ASP A 85 2.34 -4.87 -8.09
N TYR A 86 1.82 -3.99 -7.23
CA TYR A 86 0.98 -2.86 -7.65
C TYR A 86 1.74 -1.73 -8.36
N LEU A 87 3.08 -1.70 -8.26
CA LEU A 87 3.95 -0.72 -8.92
C LEU A 87 4.72 -1.32 -10.09
N LEU A 88 5.28 -2.52 -9.91
CA LEU A 88 6.14 -3.17 -10.88
C LEU A 88 5.36 -4.09 -11.84
N GLY A 89 4.26 -4.68 -11.38
CA GLY A 89 3.62 -5.82 -12.02
C GLY A 89 3.83 -7.10 -11.22
N GLU A 90 2.93 -8.07 -11.42
CA GLU A 90 2.84 -9.28 -10.61
C GLU A 90 4.10 -10.14 -10.68
N GLY A 91 4.69 -10.42 -9.51
CA GLY A 91 5.84 -11.32 -9.38
C GLY A 91 7.16 -10.76 -9.92
N LEU A 92 7.19 -9.46 -10.25
CA LEU A 92 8.39 -8.80 -10.73
C LEU A 92 9.23 -8.26 -9.58
N PHE A 93 10.55 -8.39 -9.75
CA PHE A 93 11.56 -7.91 -8.83
C PHE A 93 12.43 -6.85 -9.52
N ASP A 94 12.80 -5.80 -8.80
CA ASP A 94 13.73 -4.77 -9.27
C ASP A 94 14.84 -4.56 -8.23
N VAL A 95 16.05 -4.22 -8.69
CA VAL A 95 17.16 -3.81 -7.82
C VAL A 95 17.03 -2.36 -7.36
N LYS A 96 16.23 -1.56 -8.07
CA LYS A 96 15.97 -0.18 -7.68
C LYS A 96 15.13 -0.16 -6.40
N PRO A 97 15.56 0.53 -5.33
CA PRO A 97 14.80 0.60 -4.10
C PRO A 97 13.40 1.16 -4.30
N ILE A 98 12.42 0.46 -3.73
CA ILE A 98 11.02 0.87 -3.65
C ILE A 98 10.69 1.14 -2.19
N SER A 99 9.95 2.22 -1.93
CA SER A 99 9.43 2.48 -0.60
C SER A 99 8.24 1.58 -0.31
N GLU A 100 8.23 0.94 0.85
CA GLU A 100 7.06 0.24 1.37
C GLU A 100 5.81 1.14 1.39
N VAL A 101 6.00 2.43 1.70
CA VAL A 101 4.91 3.42 1.68
C VAL A 101 4.33 3.57 0.28
N ASP A 102 5.19 3.73 -0.73
CA ASP A 102 4.73 3.90 -2.12
C ASP A 102 4.01 2.64 -2.60
N ALA A 103 4.50 1.45 -2.22
CA ALA A 103 3.89 0.17 -2.55
C ALA A 103 2.50 0.01 -1.91
N CYS A 104 2.36 0.32 -0.62
CA CYS A 104 1.07 0.29 0.06
C CYS A 104 0.10 1.38 -0.45
N VAL A 105 0.61 2.56 -0.82
CA VAL A 105 -0.20 3.63 -1.44
C VAL A 105 -0.69 3.19 -2.83
N ALA A 106 0.12 2.44 -3.58
CA ALA A 106 -0.31 1.83 -4.84
C ALA A 106 -1.39 0.76 -4.64
N ALA A 107 -1.29 -0.04 -3.57
CA ALA A 107 -2.34 -0.99 -3.19
C ALA A 107 -3.67 -0.28 -2.89
N LEU A 108 -3.61 0.81 -2.10
CA LEU A 108 -4.76 1.67 -1.81
C LEU A 108 -5.36 2.28 -3.10
N ALA A 109 -4.52 2.62 -4.09
CA ALA A 109 -5.00 3.15 -5.36
C ALA A 109 -5.81 2.15 -6.19
N GLN A 110 -5.58 0.84 -6.00
CA GLN A 110 -6.20 -0.21 -6.81
C GLN A 110 -7.55 -0.67 -6.25
N ARG A 111 -7.79 -0.47 -4.94
CA ARG A 111 -9.04 -0.89 -4.29
C ARG A 111 -10.19 0.12 -4.42
N SER A 112 -9.88 1.37 -4.75
CA SER A 112 -10.83 2.49 -4.76
C SER A 112 -10.67 3.30 -6.06
N LEU A 113 -11.76 3.87 -6.57
CA LEU A 113 -11.73 4.70 -7.79
C LEU A 113 -10.87 5.95 -7.57
N ALA A 114 -10.95 6.50 -6.37
CA ALA A 114 -10.07 7.55 -5.87
C ALA A 114 -9.87 7.39 -4.36
N TYR A 115 -8.80 7.99 -3.84
CA TYR A 115 -8.57 8.09 -2.41
C TYR A 115 -7.83 9.39 -2.10
N LYS A 116 -7.88 9.80 -0.83
CA LYS A 116 -7.14 10.95 -0.31
C LYS A 116 -6.58 10.60 1.06
N ILE A 117 -5.29 10.88 1.26
CA ILE A 117 -4.61 10.70 2.55
C ILE A 117 -4.31 12.08 3.13
N PHE A 118 -4.76 12.31 4.36
CA PHE A 118 -4.42 13.49 5.16
C PHE A 118 -3.49 13.04 6.29
N TRP A 119 -2.27 13.58 6.32
CA TRP A 119 -1.20 13.07 7.19
C TRP A 119 -1.24 13.61 8.63
N SER A 120 -2.22 14.46 8.95
CA SER A 120 -2.39 15.06 10.27
C SER A 120 -3.83 15.48 10.51
N ASP A 121 -4.18 15.69 11.77
CA ASP A 121 -5.49 16.20 12.19
C ASP A 121 -5.73 17.59 11.58
N THR A 122 -4.72 18.46 11.59
CA THR A 122 -4.78 19.79 10.96
C THR A 122 -5.09 19.73 9.47
N GLN A 123 -4.47 18.81 8.73
CA GLN A 123 -4.76 18.64 7.30
C GLN A 123 -6.18 18.12 7.07
N ALA A 124 -6.64 17.16 7.88
CA ALA A 124 -7.98 16.59 7.76
C ALA A 124 -9.07 17.61 8.08
N THR A 125 -8.91 18.40 9.15
CA THR A 125 -9.85 19.45 9.51
C THR A 125 -9.90 20.55 8.45
N ALA A 126 -8.74 21.03 7.99
CA ALA A 126 -8.69 22.06 6.94
C ALA A 126 -9.30 21.58 5.61
N ALA A 127 -9.24 20.28 5.33
CA ALA A 127 -9.78 19.71 4.11
C ALA A 127 -11.31 19.79 4.03
N LEU A 128 -12.02 19.74 5.16
CA LEU A 128 -13.49 19.85 5.18
C LEU A 128 -13.99 21.17 4.59
N GLU A 129 -13.23 22.26 4.77
CA GLU A 129 -13.61 23.60 4.32
C GLU A 129 -13.21 23.88 2.87
N HIS A 130 -12.06 23.36 2.43
CA HIS A 130 -11.38 23.87 1.23
C HIS A 130 -10.80 22.81 0.28
N ASP A 131 -10.90 21.50 0.56
CA ASP A 131 -10.29 20.50 -0.33
C ASP A 131 -11.16 20.25 -1.58
N PRO A 132 -10.63 20.49 -2.80
CA PRO A 132 -11.37 20.29 -4.04
C PRO A 132 -11.81 18.86 -4.30
N VAL A 133 -11.23 17.88 -3.60
CA VAL A 133 -11.67 16.47 -3.67
C VAL A 133 -13.14 16.32 -3.26
N PHE A 134 -13.67 17.27 -2.48
CA PHE A 134 -15.04 17.26 -1.99
C PHE A 134 -16.02 18.10 -2.82
N ASP A 135 -15.57 18.78 -3.88
CA ASP A 135 -16.40 19.74 -4.62
C ASP A 135 -17.33 19.09 -5.67
N ASN A 136 -17.16 17.80 -5.94
CA ASN A 136 -18.03 17.05 -6.82
C ASN A 136 -19.14 16.28 -6.06
N GLU A 137 -20.13 15.75 -6.78
CA GLU A 137 -21.29 15.07 -6.21
C GLU A 137 -20.89 13.89 -5.28
N VAL A 138 -19.90 13.10 -5.69
CA VAL A 138 -19.34 11.98 -4.90
C VAL A 138 -18.49 12.48 -3.73
N GLY A 139 -17.89 13.66 -3.88
CA GLY A 139 -17.08 14.37 -2.91
C GLY A 139 -17.87 14.74 -1.66
N SER A 140 -19.17 15.02 -1.78
CA SER A 140 -20.05 15.30 -0.64
C SER A 140 -20.08 14.14 0.38
N TRP A 141 -20.15 12.89 -0.11
CA TRP A 141 -20.08 11.71 0.76
C TRP A 141 -18.70 11.54 1.40
N GLY A 142 -17.63 11.91 0.68
CA GLY A 142 -16.28 11.89 1.25
C GLY A 142 -16.13 12.90 2.39
N ARG A 143 -16.72 14.09 2.25
CA ARG A 143 -16.74 15.12 3.29
C ARG A 143 -17.53 14.66 4.51
N GLU A 144 -18.72 14.11 4.30
CA GLU A 144 -19.55 13.54 5.38
C GLU A 144 -18.83 12.42 6.12
N ALA A 145 -18.20 11.50 5.39
CA ALA A 145 -17.43 10.40 5.98
C ALA A 145 -16.24 10.89 6.80
N LEU A 146 -15.46 11.85 6.28
CA LEU A 146 -14.34 12.44 7.00
C LEU A 146 -14.81 13.18 8.27
N ASN A 147 -15.89 13.95 8.16
CA ASN A 147 -16.45 14.67 9.31
C ASN A 147 -16.92 13.69 10.40
N ALA A 148 -17.68 12.65 10.02
CA ALA A 148 -18.13 11.62 10.94
C ALA A 148 -16.95 10.91 11.63
N GLN A 149 -15.87 10.64 10.90
CA GLN A 149 -14.66 10.03 11.46
C GLN A 149 -13.95 10.96 12.45
N LEU A 150 -13.89 12.27 12.18
CA LEU A 150 -13.29 13.25 13.09
C LEU A 150 -14.12 13.46 14.35
N VAL A 151 -15.45 13.48 14.23
CA VAL A 151 -16.39 13.53 15.37
C VAL A 151 -16.26 12.26 16.23
N ALA A 152 -16.20 11.09 15.60
CA ALA A 152 -16.05 9.81 16.31
C ALA A 152 -14.72 9.70 17.08
N LEU A 153 -13.71 10.48 16.71
CA LEU A 153 -12.42 10.58 17.39
C LEU A 153 -12.33 11.77 18.35
N GLU A 154 -13.45 12.47 18.58
CA GLU A 154 -13.55 13.65 19.45
C GLU A 154 -12.61 14.80 19.02
N ILE A 155 -12.30 14.90 17.73
CA ILE A 155 -11.48 15.98 17.16
C ILE A 155 -12.34 17.17 16.76
N LEU A 156 -13.56 16.90 16.31
CA LEU A 156 -14.60 17.89 16.11
C LEU A 156 -15.75 17.62 17.07
N GLU A 157 -16.44 18.68 17.48
CA GLU A 157 -17.72 18.52 18.18
C GLU A 157 -18.75 17.97 17.18
N GLY A 158 -19.55 16.99 17.61
CA GLY A 158 -20.65 16.49 16.79
C GLY A 158 -21.74 17.55 16.63
N ASP A 159 -22.29 17.68 15.42
CA ASP A 159 -23.49 18.49 15.21
C ASP A 159 -24.62 17.93 16.10
N GLN A 160 -25.08 18.75 17.06
CA GLN A 160 -26.26 18.47 17.89
C GLN A 160 -27.57 18.76 17.16
#